data_AF-A0A498GNM8-F1
#
_entry.id   AF-A0A498GNM8-F1
#
_cell.length_a   1.000
_cell.length_b   1.000
_cell.length_c   1.000
_cell.angle_alpha   90.00
_cell.angle_beta   90.00
_cell.angle_gamma   90.00
#
_symmetry.space_group_name_H-M   'P 1'
#
loop_
_entity.id
_entity.type
_entity.pdbx_description
1 polymer ?
#
loop_
_entity_poly.entity_id
_entity_poly.type
_entity_poly.pdbx_seq_one_letter_code
_entity_poly.pdbx_strand_id
1 'polypeptide(L)'
;MDATADVEVQLGQGDVALTARDRTLLQAVAAHGSLNAAADALGRSYAHAQRRIVELEDAFGPLVDRSRGGSGGGGSELTDAAEQLLARFQRLQAEFDGVATAAETVLQGTVVDRDGELATVETPSGTVRAIVDTEAGPGDAVEVGIRADSVTLNAPHEAPEPAGTSARNQFAGTVERIDEGTAIALVDLAVDPDTTLSALVTDTSLEKLDITAGSELVASFKATATVGVISALDQSRADGSS
;
A
#
# COMPACT_ATOMS: atom_id res chain seq x y z
N MET A 1 15.58 -11.77 6.46
CA MET A 1 14.45 -12.55 6.98
C MET A 1 13.30 -12.19 6.08
N ASP A 2 12.77 -13.13 5.31
CA ASP A 2 11.71 -12.85 4.33
C ASP A 2 10.38 -12.79 5.09
N ALA A 3 10.06 -11.60 5.60
CA ALA A 3 8.85 -11.36 6.36
C ALA A 3 7.74 -10.96 5.37
N THR A 4 6.65 -11.71 5.33
CA THR A 4 5.47 -11.34 4.55
C THR A 4 4.59 -10.41 5.37
N ALA A 5 4.36 -9.20 4.90
CA ALA A 5 3.38 -8.29 5.48
C ALA A 5 1.96 -8.74 5.09
N ASP A 6 1.04 -8.72 6.06
CA ASP A 6 -0.39 -8.98 5.85
C ASP A 6 -1.17 -7.80 6.44
N VAL A 7 -2.17 -7.30 5.70
CA VAL A 7 -2.97 -6.14 6.11
C VAL A 7 -4.45 -6.52 6.17
N GLU A 8 -5.03 -6.44 7.36
CA GLU A 8 -6.48 -6.61 7.52
C GLU A 8 -7.20 -5.28 7.27
N VAL A 9 -8.01 -5.24 6.21
CA VAL A 9 -8.82 -4.06 5.85
C VAL A 9 -10.23 -4.15 6.41
N GLN A 10 -10.70 -3.02 6.96
CA GLN A 10 -12.08 -2.85 7.45
C GLN A 10 -12.63 -1.47 7.05
N LEU A 11 -13.94 -1.38 6.80
CA LEU A 11 -14.63 -0.12 6.55
C LEU A 11 -15.48 0.26 7.76
N GLY A 12 -15.13 1.35 8.45
CA GLY A 12 -15.83 1.81 9.66
C GLY A 12 -16.91 2.86 9.40
N GLN A 13 -18.00 2.80 10.18
CA GLN A 13 -19.00 3.86 10.34
C GLN A 13 -19.50 3.85 11.79
N GLY A 14 -19.13 4.89 12.54
CA GLY A 14 -19.33 4.91 14.00
C GLY A 14 -18.55 3.77 14.66
N ASP A 15 -19.22 2.99 15.52
CA ASP A 15 -18.62 1.85 16.22
C ASP A 15 -18.72 0.52 15.44
N VAL A 16 -19.29 0.54 14.23
CA VAL A 16 -19.47 -0.66 13.40
C VAL A 16 -18.49 -0.63 12.24
N ALA A 17 -17.81 -1.76 12.01
CA ALA A 17 -16.94 -1.93 10.87
C ALA A 17 -17.37 -3.13 10.01
N LEU A 18 -17.42 -2.95 8.70
CA LEU A 18 -17.55 -4.03 7.73
C LEU A 18 -16.18 -4.67 7.52
N THR A 19 -16.10 -5.97 7.77
CA THR A 19 -14.88 -6.78 7.72
C THR A 19 -14.85 -7.69 6.48
N ALA A 20 -13.71 -8.36 6.26
CA ALA A 20 -13.61 -9.38 5.22
C ALA A 20 -14.65 -10.51 5.38
N ARG A 21 -15.04 -10.86 6.62
CA ARG A 21 -16.07 -11.87 6.89
C ARG A 21 -17.47 -11.42 6.46
N ASP A 22 -17.76 -10.13 6.62
CA ASP A 22 -19.02 -9.51 6.22
C ASP A 22 -19.13 -9.40 4.70
N ARG A 23 -18.02 -9.03 4.04
CA ARG A 23 -17.89 -9.07 2.59
C ARG A 23 -18.25 -10.46 2.04
N THR A 24 -17.66 -11.51 2.61
CA THR A 24 -17.95 -12.90 2.20
C THR A 24 -19.41 -13.27 2.40
N LEU A 25 -20.04 -12.81 3.49
CA LEU A 25 -21.47 -13.05 3.72
C LEU A 25 -22.34 -12.37 2.66
N LEU A 26 -22.12 -11.08 2.40
CA LEU A 26 -22.89 -10.32 1.40
C LEU A 26 -22.70 -10.86 -0.02
N GLN A 27 -21.48 -11.26 -0.38
CA GLN A 27 -21.20 -11.93 -1.67
C GLN A 27 -21.94 -13.25 -1.79
N ALA A 28 -22.01 -14.04 -0.70
CA ALA A 28 -22.79 -15.27 -0.68
C ALA A 28 -24.31 -15.01 -0.79
N VAL A 29 -24.82 -13.91 -0.20
CA VAL A 29 -26.22 -13.49 -0.41
C VAL A 29 -26.48 -13.20 -1.88
N ALA A 30 -25.61 -12.43 -2.54
CA ALA A 30 -25.73 -12.17 -3.98
C ALA A 30 -25.69 -13.45 -4.83
N ALA A 31 -24.79 -14.39 -4.51
CA ALA A 31 -24.63 -15.63 -5.25
C ALA A 31 -25.78 -16.63 -5.06
N HIS A 32 -26.39 -16.67 -3.86
CA HIS A 32 -27.39 -17.67 -3.50
C HIS A 32 -28.81 -17.13 -3.40
N GLY A 33 -29.02 -15.81 -3.55
CA GLY A 33 -30.34 -15.16 -3.60
C GLY A 33 -31.15 -15.23 -2.29
N SER A 34 -30.55 -15.68 -1.19
CA SER A 34 -31.16 -15.63 0.14
C SER A 34 -30.10 -15.65 1.24
N LEU A 35 -30.37 -14.97 2.36
CA LEU A 35 -29.49 -15.00 3.53
C LEU A 35 -29.37 -16.39 4.15
N ASN A 36 -30.45 -17.19 4.09
CA ASN A 36 -30.42 -18.55 4.62
C ASN A 36 -29.48 -19.45 3.79
N ALA A 37 -29.64 -19.47 2.47
CA ALA A 37 -28.76 -20.25 1.60
C ALA A 37 -27.30 -19.77 1.68
N ALA A 38 -27.07 -18.47 1.83
CA ALA A 38 -25.73 -17.93 2.05
C ALA A 38 -25.11 -18.41 3.38
N ALA A 39 -25.88 -18.39 4.48
CA ALA A 39 -25.41 -18.89 5.77
C ALA A 39 -25.07 -20.39 5.72
N ASP A 40 -25.95 -21.19 5.10
CA ASP A 40 -25.76 -22.63 4.92
C ASP A 40 -24.52 -22.93 4.05
N ALA A 41 -24.36 -22.23 2.92
CA ALA A 41 -23.21 -22.39 2.02
C ALA A 41 -21.87 -22.02 2.70
N LEU A 42 -21.89 -21.06 3.63
CA LEU A 42 -20.72 -20.65 4.40
C LEU A 42 -20.49 -21.49 5.66
N GLY A 43 -21.38 -22.44 5.98
CA GLY A 43 -21.33 -23.19 7.24
C GLY A 43 -21.50 -22.30 8.49
N ARG A 44 -22.25 -21.20 8.37
CA ARG A 44 -22.46 -20.21 9.43
C ARG A 44 -23.88 -20.28 9.99
N SER A 45 -24.07 -19.90 11.24
CA SER A 45 -25.40 -19.79 11.84
C SER A 45 -26.23 -18.70 11.17
N TYR A 46 -27.39 -19.07 10.62
CA TYR A 46 -28.36 -18.12 10.06
C TYR A 46 -28.72 -17.00 11.05
N ALA A 47 -28.97 -17.31 12.32
CA ALA A 47 -29.32 -16.31 13.33
C ALA A 47 -28.19 -15.29 13.57
N HIS A 48 -26.93 -15.73 13.55
CA HIS A 48 -25.79 -14.82 13.66
C HIS A 48 -25.59 -14.00 12.39
N ALA A 49 -25.76 -14.60 11.21
CA ALA A 49 -25.71 -13.89 9.93
C ALA A 49 -26.80 -12.81 9.86
N GLN A 50 -28.03 -13.12 10.24
CA GLN A 50 -29.14 -12.17 10.28
C GLN A 50 -28.90 -11.03 11.26
N ARG A 51 -28.42 -11.31 12.48
CA ARG A 51 -28.07 -10.26 13.44
C ARG A 51 -26.97 -9.37 12.89
N ARG A 52 -25.97 -9.94 12.22
CA ARG A 52 -24.86 -9.18 11.65
C ARG A 52 -25.29 -8.31 10.49
N ILE A 53 -26.19 -8.79 9.62
CA ILE A 53 -26.77 -7.96 8.56
C ILE A 53 -27.53 -6.77 9.16
N VAL A 54 -28.35 -6.99 10.19
CA VAL A 54 -29.08 -5.88 10.85
C VAL A 54 -28.11 -4.84 11.43
N GLU A 55 -27.07 -5.27 12.13
CA GLU A 55 -26.05 -4.37 12.68
C GLU A 55 -25.34 -3.54 11.60
N LEU A 56 -25.00 -4.18 10.46
CA LEU A 56 -24.42 -3.48 9.32
C LEU A 56 -25.44 -2.54 8.66
N GLU A 57 -26.71 -2.91 8.56
CA GLU A 57 -27.76 -2.07 7.99
C GLU A 57 -28.07 -0.83 8.85
N ASP A 58 -28.01 -0.99 10.18
CA ASP A 58 -28.16 0.12 11.12
C ASP A 58 -27.04 1.16 10.97
N ALA A 59 -25.82 0.71 10.62
CA ALA A 59 -24.67 1.58 10.41
C ALA A 59 -24.60 2.15 8.98
N PHE A 60 -24.64 1.30 7.96
CA PHE A 60 -24.34 1.63 6.56
C PHE A 60 -25.59 1.87 5.70
N GLY A 61 -26.78 1.72 6.27
CA GLY A 61 -28.06 1.78 5.55
C GLY A 61 -28.46 0.42 4.94
N PRO A 62 -29.61 0.33 4.26
CA PRO A 62 -30.15 -0.93 3.76
C PRO A 62 -29.17 -1.65 2.82
N LEU A 63 -28.82 -2.89 3.16
CA LEU A 63 -27.85 -3.70 2.40
C LEU A 63 -28.53 -4.85 1.67
N VAL A 64 -29.67 -5.32 2.18
CA VAL A 64 -30.37 -6.47 1.65
C VAL A 64 -31.85 -6.17 1.48
N ASP A 65 -32.34 -6.23 0.25
CA ASP A 65 -33.77 -6.19 -0.04
C ASP A 65 -34.41 -7.54 0.25
N ARG A 66 -35.49 -7.50 1.04
CA ARG A 66 -36.25 -8.69 1.43
C ARG A 66 -37.49 -8.81 0.54
N SER A 67 -37.43 -9.71 -0.42
CA SER A 67 -38.60 -10.08 -1.21
C SER A 67 -39.56 -10.92 -0.36
N ARG A 68 -40.80 -10.46 -0.17
CA ARG A 68 -41.86 -11.27 0.46
C ARG A 68 -42.31 -12.38 -0.50
N GLY A 69 -41.64 -13.52 -0.48
CA GLY A 69 -42.04 -14.72 -1.21
C GLY A 69 -42.83 -15.69 -0.32
N GLY A 70 -43.93 -16.24 -0.83
CA GLY A 70 -44.82 -17.21 -0.16
C GLY A 70 -44.16 -18.56 0.16
N SER A 71 -44.87 -19.68 -0.02
CA SER A 71 -44.56 -21.03 0.52
C SER A 71 -43.18 -21.65 0.20
N GLY A 72 -42.30 -20.96 -0.54
CA GLY A 72 -40.91 -21.35 -0.82
C GLY A 72 -39.83 -20.53 -0.12
N GLY A 73 -40.19 -19.54 0.72
CA GLY A 73 -39.23 -18.67 1.42
C GLY A 73 -38.88 -17.42 0.63
N GLY A 74 -38.84 -16.27 1.31
CA GLY A 74 -38.51 -14.97 0.71
C GLY A 74 -37.05 -14.89 0.28
N GLY A 75 -36.81 -14.31 -0.90
CA GLY A 75 -35.46 -14.03 -1.42
C GLY A 75 -34.81 -12.86 -0.69
N SER A 76 -33.49 -12.82 -0.75
CA SER A 76 -32.66 -11.72 -0.27
C SER A 76 -31.72 -11.33 -1.40
N GLU A 77 -31.87 -10.12 -1.92
CA GLU A 77 -31.01 -9.55 -2.95
C GLU A 77 -30.22 -8.38 -2.36
N LEU A 78 -29.00 -8.15 -2.86
CA LEU A 78 -28.24 -6.98 -2.42
C LEU A 78 -28.87 -5.70 -2.97
N THR A 79 -28.83 -4.64 -2.18
CA THR A 79 -29.16 -3.30 -2.65
C THR A 79 -28.01 -2.71 -3.46
N ASP A 80 -28.28 -1.69 -4.27
CA ASP A 80 -27.24 -0.90 -4.94
C ASP A 80 -26.23 -0.30 -3.94
N ALA A 81 -26.68 0.01 -2.72
CA ALA A 81 -25.82 0.52 -1.65
C ALA A 81 -24.85 -0.56 -1.15
N ALA A 82 -25.31 -1.81 -0.99
CA ALA A 82 -24.44 -2.92 -0.63
C ALA A 82 -23.40 -3.21 -1.72
N GLU A 83 -23.78 -3.18 -2.99
CA GLU A 83 -22.83 -3.37 -4.09
C GLU A 83 -21.76 -2.28 -4.10
N GLN A 84 -22.14 -1.01 -3.91
CA GLN A 84 -21.18 0.10 -3.79
C GLN A 84 -20.26 -0.04 -2.57
N LEU A 85 -20.78 -0.50 -1.44
CA LEU A 85 -20.01 -0.74 -0.23
C LEU A 85 -18.99 -1.87 -0.42
N LEU A 86 -19.38 -2.98 -1.07
CA LEU A 86 -18.49 -4.07 -1.44
C LEU A 86 -17.41 -3.62 -2.43
N ALA A 87 -17.77 -2.82 -3.44
CA ALA A 87 -16.81 -2.26 -4.38
C ALA A 87 -15.84 -1.28 -3.72
N ARG A 88 -16.28 -0.52 -2.71
CA ARG A 88 -15.38 0.30 -1.88
C ARG A 88 -14.41 -0.56 -1.09
N PHE A 89 -14.90 -1.63 -0.45
CA PHE A 89 -14.06 -2.54 0.33
C PHE A 89 -12.98 -3.18 -0.55
N GLN A 90 -13.36 -3.69 -1.73
CA GLN A 90 -12.44 -4.34 -2.66
C GLN A 90 -11.35 -3.39 -3.16
N ARG A 91 -11.71 -2.14 -3.50
CA ARG A 91 -10.72 -1.13 -3.90
C ARG A 91 -9.73 -0.83 -2.78
N LEU A 92 -10.22 -0.68 -1.55
CA LEU A 92 -9.37 -0.44 -0.39
C LEU A 92 -8.44 -1.63 -0.11
N GLN A 93 -8.97 -2.84 -0.17
CA GLN A 93 -8.17 -4.06 0.00
C GLN A 93 -7.05 -4.13 -1.06
N ALA A 94 -7.38 -3.93 -2.34
CA ALA A 94 -6.39 -3.98 -3.42
C ALA A 94 -5.30 -2.90 -3.28
N GLU A 95 -5.66 -1.70 -2.80
CA GLU A 95 -4.70 -0.61 -2.56
C GLU A 95 -3.69 -1.00 -1.45
N PHE A 96 -4.17 -1.52 -0.33
CA PHE A 96 -3.29 -1.94 0.77
C PHE A 96 -2.47 -3.19 0.45
N ASP A 97 -3.04 -4.16 -0.27
CA ASP A 97 -2.30 -5.34 -0.73
C ASP A 97 -1.11 -4.93 -1.62
N GLY A 98 -1.32 -3.94 -2.50
CA GLY A 98 -0.25 -3.38 -3.32
C GLY A 98 0.86 -2.74 -2.49
N VAL A 99 0.50 -1.96 -1.47
CA VAL A 99 1.48 -1.33 -0.56
C VAL A 99 2.25 -2.37 0.27
N ALA A 100 1.57 -3.39 0.78
CA ALA A 100 2.17 -4.39 1.67
C ALA A 100 3.13 -5.35 0.96
N THR A 101 2.96 -5.55 -0.35
CA THR A 101 3.76 -6.50 -1.14
C THR A 101 4.77 -5.82 -2.06
N ALA A 102 4.76 -4.48 -2.13
CA ALA A 102 5.74 -3.74 -2.91
C ALA A 102 7.16 -3.99 -2.38
N ALA A 103 8.11 -4.25 -3.29
CA ALA A 103 9.51 -4.28 -2.95
C ALA A 103 9.93 -2.93 -2.34
N GLU A 104 10.68 -2.98 -1.25
CA GLU A 104 11.11 -1.79 -0.51
C GLU A 104 12.63 -1.72 -0.46
N THR A 105 13.17 -0.58 -0.85
CA THR A 105 14.57 -0.20 -0.62
C THR A 105 14.64 0.61 0.67
N VAL A 106 15.51 0.21 1.59
CA VAL A 106 15.73 0.91 2.86
C VAL A 106 17.09 1.58 2.86
N LEU A 107 17.13 2.90 3.03
CA LEU A 107 18.35 3.69 3.12
C LEU A 107 18.59 4.11 4.57
N GLN A 108 19.79 3.85 5.07
CA GLN A 108 20.22 4.34 6.39
C GLN A 108 20.81 5.75 6.26
N GLY A 109 20.45 6.62 7.19
CA GLY A 109 20.96 7.98 7.18
C GLY A 109 20.77 8.74 8.49
N THR A 110 21.15 10.00 8.46
CA THR A 110 21.03 10.92 9.60
C THR A 110 20.19 12.12 9.21
N VAL A 111 19.24 12.51 10.07
CA VAL A 111 18.47 13.74 9.86
C VAL A 111 19.40 14.93 9.95
N VAL A 112 19.41 15.79 8.93
CA VAL A 112 20.24 17.01 8.90
C VAL A 112 19.41 18.29 8.97
N ASP A 113 18.14 18.22 8.57
CA ASP A 113 17.20 19.34 8.62
C ASP A 113 15.75 18.84 8.76
N ARG A 114 14.88 19.67 9.34
CA ARG A 114 13.46 19.33 9.53
C ARG A 114 12.55 20.55 9.36
N ASP A 115 11.53 20.39 8.53
CA ASP A 115 10.43 21.32 8.31
C ASP A 115 9.09 20.62 8.53
N GLY A 116 8.58 20.69 9.77
CA GLY A 116 7.36 20.01 10.17
C GLY A 116 7.49 18.48 10.10
N GLU A 117 6.64 17.85 9.29
CA GLU A 117 6.63 16.39 9.06
C GLU A 117 7.70 15.94 8.05
N LEU A 118 8.27 16.89 7.29
CA LEU A 118 9.30 16.61 6.29
C LEU A 118 10.69 16.77 6.91
N ALA A 119 11.52 15.73 6.79
CA ALA A 119 12.93 15.80 7.14
C ALA A 119 13.82 15.63 5.91
N THR A 120 14.99 16.24 5.96
CA THR A 120 16.09 15.95 5.03
C THR A 120 17.04 14.99 5.73
N VAL A 121 17.28 13.84 5.11
CA VAL A 121 18.12 12.76 5.60
C VAL A 121 19.35 12.68 4.71
N GLU A 122 20.53 12.77 5.28
CA GLU A 122 21.79 12.50 4.58
C GLU A 122 22.07 11.00 4.62
N THR A 123 22.24 10.39 3.44
CA THR A 123 22.54 8.97 3.25
C THR A 123 23.81 8.83 2.40
N PRO A 124 24.47 7.65 2.37
CA PRO A 124 25.61 7.40 1.47
C PRO A 124 25.29 7.67 -0.01
N SER A 125 24.04 7.41 -0.44
CA SER A 125 23.56 7.62 -1.80
C SER A 125 23.23 9.09 -2.13
N GLY A 126 23.25 9.97 -1.13
CA GLY A 126 22.88 11.38 -1.23
C GLY A 126 21.74 11.77 -0.28
N THR A 127 21.21 12.99 -0.46
CA THR A 127 20.16 13.53 0.41
C THR A 127 18.78 13.06 0.00
N VAL A 128 17.97 12.59 0.95
CA VAL A 128 16.57 12.18 0.74
C VAL A 128 15.65 13.05 1.58
N ARG A 129 14.58 13.56 0.98
CA ARG A 129 13.47 14.19 1.71
C ARG A 129 12.40 13.14 1.96
N ALA A 130 11.97 12.98 3.20
CA ALA A 130 11.00 11.97 3.61
C ALA A 130 10.02 12.53 4.64
N ILE A 131 8.82 11.94 4.72
CA ILE A 131 7.94 12.11 5.87
C ILE A 131 8.52 11.28 7.01
N VAL A 132 8.84 11.92 8.12
CA VAL A 132 9.38 11.24 9.31
C VAL A 132 8.39 11.41 10.44
N ASP A 133 7.65 10.32 10.72
CA ASP A 133 6.51 10.29 11.64
C ASP A 133 6.93 10.20 13.13
N THR A 134 8.16 10.62 13.45
CA THR A 134 8.76 10.50 14.79
C THR A 134 9.25 11.85 15.29
N GLU A 135 9.64 11.93 16.57
CA GLU A 135 10.33 13.09 17.17
C GLU A 135 11.77 13.29 16.63
N ALA A 136 12.20 12.50 15.64
CA ALA A 136 13.57 12.55 15.10
C ALA A 136 13.96 13.97 14.65
N GLY A 137 14.91 14.56 15.37
CA GLY A 137 15.50 15.85 15.07
C GLY A 137 16.84 15.72 14.36
N PRO A 138 17.45 16.85 13.99
CA PRO A 138 18.79 16.86 13.42
C PRO A 138 19.80 16.11 14.32
N GLY A 139 20.54 15.19 13.71
CA GLY A 139 21.49 14.29 14.40
C GLY A 139 20.96 12.89 14.66
N ASP A 140 19.64 12.68 14.59
CA ASP A 140 19.07 11.35 14.83
C ASP A 140 19.27 10.41 13.63
N ALA A 141 19.60 9.16 13.93
CA ALA A 141 19.72 8.10 12.95
C ALA A 141 18.33 7.58 12.54
N VAL A 142 18.08 7.53 11.23
CA VAL A 142 16.81 7.08 10.65
C VAL A 142 17.03 6.09 9.52
N GLU A 143 16.02 5.26 9.31
CA GLU A 143 15.88 4.39 8.15
C GLU A 143 14.77 4.94 7.27
N VAL A 144 15.05 5.07 5.97
CA VAL A 144 14.15 5.66 5.00
C VAL A 144 13.71 4.58 4.01
N GLY A 145 12.44 4.23 4.05
CA GLY A 145 11.80 3.27 3.17
C GLY A 145 11.32 3.91 1.87
N ILE A 146 11.70 3.32 0.74
CA ILE A 146 11.28 3.71 -0.61
C ILE A 146 10.67 2.49 -1.27
N ARG A 147 9.36 2.56 -1.55
CA ARG A 147 8.67 1.49 -2.26
C ARG A 147 8.90 1.58 -3.77
N ALA A 148 9.13 0.44 -4.41
CA ALA A 148 9.39 0.36 -5.84
C ALA A 148 8.25 0.92 -6.71
N ASP A 149 7.01 0.86 -6.24
CA ASP A 149 5.82 1.41 -6.92
C ASP A 149 5.75 2.95 -6.88
N SER A 150 6.56 3.59 -6.03
CA SER A 150 6.65 5.04 -5.87
C SER A 150 7.77 5.69 -6.70
N VAL A 151 8.60 4.86 -7.34
CA VAL A 151 9.77 5.28 -8.12
C VAL A 151 9.42 5.36 -9.60
N THR A 152 9.75 6.50 -10.22
CA THR A 152 9.66 6.70 -11.68
C THR A 152 11.06 6.70 -12.28
N LEU A 153 11.26 6.01 -13.41
CA LEU A 153 12.52 6.00 -14.14
C LEU A 153 12.44 6.93 -15.35
N ASN A 154 13.48 7.72 -15.55
CA ASN A 154 13.64 8.60 -16.71
C ASN A 154 15.04 8.40 -17.30
N ALA A 155 15.19 8.61 -18.60
CA ALA A 155 16.51 8.75 -19.20
C ALA A 155 17.21 10.01 -18.62
N PRO A 156 18.55 10.04 -18.48
CA PRO A 156 19.26 11.16 -17.85
C PRO A 156 18.98 12.53 -18.47
N HIS A 157 18.70 12.57 -19.78
CA HIS A 157 18.41 13.81 -20.52
C HIS A 157 16.93 14.23 -20.46
N GLU A 158 16.04 13.34 -20.00
CA GLU A 158 14.60 13.61 -19.81
C GLU A 158 14.26 13.80 -18.33
N ALA A 159 15.21 13.50 -17.44
CA ALA A 159 15.06 13.67 -16.02
C ALA A 159 14.68 15.13 -15.69
N PRO A 160 13.56 15.35 -14.98
CA PRO A 160 13.13 16.70 -14.68
C PRO A 160 14.08 17.38 -13.70
N GLU A 161 14.30 18.68 -13.87
CA GLU A 161 15.02 19.51 -12.90
C GLU A 161 14.42 19.34 -11.49
N PRO A 162 15.22 19.02 -10.44
CA PRO A 162 14.73 18.79 -9.09
C PRO A 162 13.91 19.96 -8.53
N ALA A 163 14.26 21.19 -8.92
CA ALA A 163 13.56 22.41 -8.53
C ALA A 163 12.18 22.57 -9.21
N GLY A 164 11.96 21.94 -10.36
CA GLY A 164 10.77 22.09 -11.21
C GLY A 164 9.65 21.08 -10.95
N THR A 165 9.83 20.07 -10.08
CA THR A 165 8.83 19.03 -9.85
C THR A 165 8.56 18.73 -8.37
N SER A 166 7.47 18.01 -8.12
CA SER A 166 7.14 17.48 -6.79
C SER A 166 7.94 16.21 -6.44
N ALA A 167 8.60 15.58 -7.41
CA ALA A 167 9.53 14.46 -7.22
C ALA A 167 10.91 15.02 -6.85
N ARG A 168 11.05 15.43 -5.59
CA ARG A 168 12.24 16.12 -5.06
C ARG A 168 13.43 15.19 -4.85
N ASN A 169 13.20 13.88 -4.73
CA ASN A 169 14.27 12.91 -4.55
C ASN A 169 14.65 12.35 -5.91
N GLN A 170 15.94 12.40 -6.24
CA GLN A 170 16.47 11.88 -7.49
C GLN A 170 17.81 11.20 -7.26
N PHE A 171 17.95 10.00 -7.80
CA PHE A 171 19.22 9.27 -7.84
C PHE A 171 19.52 8.85 -9.27
N ALA A 172 20.70 9.18 -9.75
CA ALA A 172 21.24 8.58 -10.96
C ALA A 172 21.76 7.18 -10.61
N GLY A 173 21.51 6.21 -11.47
CA GLY A 173 21.94 4.85 -11.26
C GLY A 173 22.08 4.07 -12.54
N THR A 174 22.71 2.90 -12.43
CA THR A 174 22.88 1.96 -13.55
C THR A 174 22.05 0.72 -13.28
N VAL A 175 21.32 0.25 -14.30
CA VAL A 175 20.51 -0.96 -14.19
C VAL A 175 21.42 -2.18 -13.98
N GLU A 176 21.28 -2.85 -12.85
CA GLU A 176 21.99 -4.10 -12.54
C GLU A 176 21.19 -5.32 -12.96
N ARG A 177 19.88 -5.27 -12.73
CA ARG A 177 18.99 -6.43 -12.90
C ARG A 177 17.59 -5.98 -13.31
N ILE A 178 16.95 -6.80 -14.13
CA ILE A 178 15.56 -6.64 -14.53
C ILE A 178 14.88 -7.99 -14.31
N ASP A 179 13.88 -8.02 -13.43
CA ASP A 179 13.00 -9.17 -13.24
C ASP A 179 11.71 -8.95 -14.02
N GLU A 180 11.62 -9.55 -15.21
CA GLU A 180 10.46 -9.42 -16.09
C GLU A 180 9.30 -10.32 -15.64
N GLY A 181 8.12 -9.71 -15.49
CA GLY A 181 6.83 -10.39 -15.35
C GLY A 181 6.05 -10.42 -16.65
N THR A 182 4.72 -10.58 -16.58
CA THR A 182 3.87 -10.64 -17.78
C THR A 182 3.53 -9.26 -18.36
N ALA A 183 3.46 -8.23 -17.52
CA ALA A 183 3.10 -6.86 -17.95
C ALA A 183 3.85 -5.77 -17.16
N ILE A 184 4.59 -6.19 -16.13
CA ILE A 184 5.35 -5.34 -15.22
C ILE A 184 6.72 -5.98 -15.03
N ALA A 185 7.73 -5.17 -14.73
CA ALA A 185 9.06 -5.62 -14.38
C ALA A 185 9.57 -4.86 -13.18
N LEU A 186 10.34 -5.54 -12.33
CA LEU A 186 11.11 -4.91 -11.27
C LEU A 186 12.51 -4.62 -11.80
N VAL A 187 12.89 -3.34 -11.80
CA VAL A 187 14.20 -2.88 -12.26
C VAL A 187 15.01 -2.46 -11.05
N ASP A 188 16.18 -3.08 -10.87
CA ASP A 188 17.13 -2.77 -9.81
C ASP A 188 18.23 -1.86 -10.35
N LEU A 189 18.40 -0.69 -9.72
CA LEU A 189 19.40 0.30 -10.06
C LEU A 189 20.47 0.38 -8.97
N ALA A 190 21.74 0.18 -9.34
CA ALA A 190 22.86 0.61 -8.50
C ALA A 190 22.90 2.13 -8.48
N VAL A 191 22.60 2.73 -7.32
CA VAL A 191 22.69 4.18 -7.11
C VAL A 191 23.99 4.58 -6.40
N ASP A 192 24.60 3.64 -5.69
CA ASP A 192 25.98 3.71 -5.18
C ASP A 192 26.54 2.27 -5.00
N PRO A 193 27.80 2.06 -4.60
CA PRO A 193 28.42 0.74 -4.51
C PRO A 193 27.73 -0.27 -3.58
N ASP A 194 27.01 0.20 -2.56
CA ASP A 194 26.39 -0.64 -1.53
C ASP A 194 24.86 -0.52 -1.53
N THR A 195 24.28 0.23 -2.46
CA THR A 195 22.84 0.53 -2.50
C THR A 195 22.22 0.24 -3.86
N THR A 196 21.25 -0.68 -3.84
CA THR A 196 20.38 -0.99 -4.98
C THR A 196 18.97 -0.45 -4.71
N LEU A 197 18.50 0.44 -5.59
CA LEU A 197 17.15 0.98 -5.59
C LEU A 197 16.27 0.22 -6.58
N SER A 198 15.16 -0.34 -6.11
CA SER A 198 14.20 -1.04 -6.97
C SER A 198 13.08 -0.11 -7.46
N ALA A 199 12.66 -0.29 -8.71
CA ALA A 199 11.55 0.43 -9.32
C ALA A 199 10.63 -0.54 -10.07
N LEU A 200 9.32 -0.44 -9.83
CA LEU A 200 8.33 -1.24 -10.54
C LEU A 200 7.82 -0.47 -11.76
N VAL A 201 8.06 -1.00 -12.94
CA VAL A 201 7.69 -0.36 -14.21
C VAL A 201 6.82 -1.28 -15.06
N THR A 202 6.09 -0.69 -16.00
CA THR A 202 5.37 -1.49 -17.01
C THR A 202 6.33 -1.98 -18.09
N ASP A 203 6.00 -3.11 -18.70
CA ASP A 203 6.74 -3.62 -19.87
C ASP A 203 6.82 -2.58 -21.00
N THR A 204 5.72 -1.85 -21.23
CA THR A 204 5.70 -0.71 -22.17
C THR A 204 6.70 0.39 -21.81
N SER A 205 7.02 0.60 -20.53
CA SER A 205 8.04 1.56 -20.11
C SER A 205 9.44 1.06 -20.40
N LEU A 206 9.72 -0.24 -20.22
CA LEU A 206 11.01 -0.85 -20.58
C LEU A 206 11.28 -0.66 -22.07
N GLU A 207 10.30 -0.99 -22.91
CA GLU A 207 10.42 -0.84 -24.37
C GLU A 207 10.63 0.62 -24.79
N LYS A 208 9.84 1.56 -24.23
CA LYS A 208 9.91 2.98 -24.60
C LYS A 208 11.23 3.64 -24.22
N LEU A 209 11.79 3.26 -23.08
CA LEU A 209 13.02 3.82 -22.55
C LEU A 209 14.26 2.99 -22.93
N ASP A 210 14.09 1.91 -23.70
CA ASP A 210 15.14 0.97 -24.10
C ASP A 210 15.98 0.51 -22.90
N ILE A 211 15.29 0.13 -21.82
CA ILE A 211 15.92 -0.24 -20.55
C ILE A 211 16.51 -1.64 -20.67
N THR A 212 17.83 -1.72 -20.53
CA THR A 212 18.58 -2.98 -20.51
C THR A 212 19.60 -2.97 -19.36
N ALA A 213 20.19 -4.13 -19.04
CA ALA A 213 21.27 -4.18 -18.06
C ALA A 213 22.43 -3.27 -18.51
N GLY A 214 22.88 -2.39 -17.61
CA GLY A 214 23.87 -1.35 -17.91
C GLY A 214 23.30 -0.01 -18.39
N SER A 215 21.98 0.12 -18.61
CA SER A 215 21.37 1.41 -18.92
C SER A 215 21.54 2.40 -17.76
N GLU A 216 21.94 3.63 -18.06
CA GLU A 216 21.97 4.73 -17.10
C GLU A 216 20.59 5.39 -17.04
N LEU A 217 20.04 5.52 -15.83
CA LEU A 217 18.70 6.07 -15.60
C LEU A 217 18.72 7.01 -14.39
N VAL A 218 17.71 7.88 -14.31
CA VAL A 218 17.43 8.69 -13.13
C VAL A 218 16.14 8.20 -12.51
N ALA A 219 16.26 7.65 -11.31
CA ALA A 219 15.15 7.30 -10.46
C ALA A 219 14.65 8.55 -9.73
N SER A 220 13.35 8.83 -9.81
CA SER A 220 12.71 9.99 -9.21
C SER A 220 11.52 9.56 -8.35
N PHE A 221 11.41 10.10 -7.14
CA PHE A 221 10.31 9.77 -6.24
C PHE A 221 9.92 10.97 -5.36
N LYS A 222 8.68 10.96 -4.86
CA LYS A 222 8.12 12.06 -4.06
C LYS A 222 8.53 11.90 -2.61
N ALA A 223 8.88 13.02 -1.97
CA ALA A 223 9.15 13.04 -0.53
C ALA A 223 7.96 12.53 0.31
N THR A 224 6.73 12.76 -0.17
CA THR A 224 5.50 12.31 0.50
C THR A 224 5.17 10.83 0.32
N ALA A 225 5.91 10.12 -0.54
CA ALA A 225 5.79 8.68 -0.72
C ALA A 225 6.94 7.93 -0.04
N THR A 226 7.84 8.66 0.61
CA THR A 226 9.02 8.15 1.31
C THR A 226 8.82 8.32 2.80
N VAL A 227 8.95 7.23 3.56
CA VAL A 227 8.68 7.24 5.00
C VAL A 227 9.98 6.93 5.73
N GLY A 228 10.31 7.78 6.71
CA GLY A 228 11.44 7.57 7.61
C GLY A 228 11.01 7.20 9.01
N VAL A 229 11.76 6.29 9.64
CA VAL A 229 11.57 5.85 11.03
C VAL A 229 12.89 5.92 11.78
N ILE A 230 12.87 6.12 13.10
CA ILE A 230 14.09 6.11 13.92
C ILE A 230 14.71 4.71 13.85
N SER A 231 16.02 4.64 13.58
CA SER A 231 16.72 3.36 13.54
C SER A 231 16.75 2.72 14.94
N ALA A 232 16.27 1.48 15.04
CA ALA A 232 16.21 0.74 16.30
C ALA A 232 17.60 0.47 16.91
N LEU A 233 18.68 0.62 16.12
CA LEU A 233 20.06 0.35 16.55
C LEU A 233 20.65 1.40 17.51
N ASP A 234 20.02 2.57 17.68
CA ASP A 234 20.54 3.63 18.57
C ASP A 234 19.71 3.85 19.85
N GLN A 235 18.51 3.24 19.96
CA GLN A 235 17.71 3.29 21.20
C GLN A 235 18.47 2.67 22.40
N SER A 236 19.36 1.70 22.14
CA SER A 236 20.20 1.08 23.18
C SER A 236 21.32 1.97 23.71
N ARG A 237 21.68 3.09 23.05
CA ARG A 237 22.71 4.01 23.55
C ARG A 237 22.14 5.12 24.44
N ALA A 238 20.89 5.51 24.23
CA ALA A 238 20.24 6.56 25.01
C ALA A 238 19.79 6.08 26.41
N ASP A 239 19.37 4.83 26.57
CA ASP A 239 18.92 4.27 27.86
C ASP A 239 20.08 3.82 28.79
N GLY A 240 21.34 3.96 28.34
CA GLY A 240 22.53 3.51 29.07
C GLY A 240 23.25 4.57 29.92
N SER A 241 22.73 5.80 30.01
CA SER A 241 23.33 6.88 30.79
C SER A 241 22.33 7.49 31.77
N SER A 242 22.10 6.81 32.89
CA SER A 242 21.52 7.38 34.11
C SER A 242 22.20 6.80 35.34
#